data_AF-A0A5H2YU59-F1
#
_entry.id   AF-A0A5H2YU59-F1
#
_cell.length_a   1.000
_cell.length_b   1.000
_cell.length_c   1.000
_cell.angle_alpha   90.00
_cell.angle_beta   90.00
_cell.angle_gamma   90.00
#
_symmetry.space_group_name_H-M   'P 1'
#
loop_
_entity.id
_entity.type
_entity.pdbx_description
1 polymer ?
#
loop_
_entity_poly.entity_id
_entity_poly.type
_entity_poly.pdbx_seq_one_letter_code
_entity_poly.pdbx_strand_id
1 'polypeptide(L)'
;MKKLLLTTISGLISSASFFSLATPDLASGYFSTQEVLEYGRTHQVVKEQLNNAGYELQSCEQNPVYYFAPPSEEVYLFAQAECYYSVPKDPNNYAFRTDYASVVVDIHYHQHNFLYHEGNVNVSYFTAY
;
A
#
# COMPACT_ATOMS: atom_id res chain seq x y z
N MET A 1 67.61 -21.16 19.03
CA MET A 1 66.22 -21.68 19.08
C MET A 1 65.30 -20.56 19.54
N LYS A 2 64.42 -20.05 18.66
CA LYS A 2 63.13 -19.43 19.00
C LYS A 2 62.37 -19.23 17.69
N LYS A 3 61.26 -19.95 17.56
CA LYS A 3 60.36 -19.99 16.40
C LYS A 3 59.61 -18.67 16.33
N LEU A 4 59.58 -18.02 15.17
CA LEU A 4 58.63 -16.94 14.87
C LEU A 4 57.63 -17.49 13.86
N LEU A 5 56.38 -17.65 14.31
CA LEU A 5 55.27 -18.19 13.53
C LEU A 5 54.79 -17.14 12.53
N LEU A 6 54.85 -17.48 11.24
CA LEU A 6 53.97 -16.93 10.21
C LEU A 6 52.52 -17.25 10.60
N THR A 7 51.65 -16.25 10.64
CA THR A 7 50.20 -16.46 10.51
C THR A 7 49.66 -15.52 9.45
N THR A 8 49.24 -16.14 8.36
CA THR A 8 48.67 -15.56 7.15
C THR A 8 47.21 -15.18 7.35
N ILE A 9 46.85 -14.12 6.64
CA ILE A 9 45.57 -13.44 6.52
C ILE A 9 44.45 -14.37 6.03
N SER A 10 43.24 -14.21 6.56
CA SER A 10 42.00 -14.49 5.83
C SER A 10 40.89 -13.58 6.36
N GLY A 11 40.82 -12.38 5.77
CA GLY A 11 39.68 -11.48 5.95
C GLY A 11 38.47 -12.04 5.21
N LEU A 12 37.42 -12.37 5.94
CA LEU A 12 36.11 -12.67 5.39
C LEU A 12 35.48 -11.33 4.97
N ILE A 13 35.56 -11.01 3.68
CA ILE A 13 34.74 -9.96 3.08
C ILE A 13 33.32 -10.52 3.05
N SER A 14 32.50 -10.16 4.04
CA SER A 14 31.06 -10.38 3.96
C SER A 14 30.52 -9.48 2.86
N SER A 15 30.04 -10.09 1.78
CA SER A 15 29.29 -9.43 0.72
C SER A 15 27.99 -8.89 1.31
N ALA A 16 27.99 -7.66 1.81
CA ALA A 16 26.75 -6.96 2.12
C ALA A 16 26.01 -6.76 0.80
N SER A 17 24.92 -7.50 0.62
CA SER A 17 23.98 -7.26 -0.46
C SER A 17 23.23 -5.98 -0.10
N PHE A 18 23.71 -4.85 -0.62
CA PHE A 18 22.97 -3.61 -0.56
C PHE A 18 21.78 -3.75 -1.52
N PHE A 19 20.64 -4.20 -0.99
CA PHE A 19 19.38 -3.84 -1.60
C PHE A 19 19.28 -2.33 -1.45
N SER A 20 19.68 -1.60 -2.48
CA SER A 20 19.26 -0.21 -2.62
C SER A 20 17.75 -0.27 -2.76
N LEU A 21 17.06 -0.10 -1.62
CA LEU A 21 15.67 0.32 -1.63
C LEU A 21 15.72 1.70 -2.26
N ALA A 22 15.56 1.75 -3.58
CA ALA A 22 15.23 2.98 -4.27
C ALA A 22 13.98 3.48 -3.57
N THR A 23 14.12 4.46 -2.69
CA THR A 23 12.98 5.19 -2.15
C THR A 23 12.26 5.72 -3.39
N PRO A 24 11.06 5.21 -3.71
CA PRO A 24 10.36 5.64 -4.90
C PRO A 24 10.25 7.16 -4.80
N ASP A 25 10.62 7.85 -5.87
CA ASP A 25 10.36 9.28 -5.95
C ASP A 25 8.83 9.45 -6.02
N LEU A 26 8.20 9.53 -4.85
CA LEU A 26 6.76 9.62 -4.66
C LEU A 26 6.15 10.80 -5.45
N ALA A 27 6.97 11.80 -5.81
CA ALA A 27 6.55 12.93 -6.61
C ALA A 27 6.34 12.60 -8.09
N SER A 28 6.99 11.55 -8.63
CA SER A 28 6.85 11.14 -10.03
C SER A 28 5.88 9.99 -10.27
N GLY A 29 5.42 9.29 -9.23
CA GLY A 29 4.43 8.22 -9.28
C GLY A 29 4.87 6.94 -8.59
N TYR A 30 4.13 5.86 -8.80
CA TYR A 30 4.35 4.54 -8.19
C TYR A 30 4.55 3.48 -9.29
N PHE A 31 5.38 2.46 -9.04
CA PHE A 31 5.66 1.41 -10.03
C PHE A 31 4.59 0.32 -10.07
N SER A 32 3.73 0.25 -9.05
CA SER A 32 2.64 -0.70 -8.99
C SER A 32 1.40 -0.10 -8.34
N THR A 33 0.24 -0.69 -8.61
CA THR A 33 -1.01 -0.36 -7.93
C THR A 33 -0.92 -0.65 -6.42
N GLN A 34 -0.12 -1.63 -6.01
CA GLN A 34 0.11 -1.95 -4.60
C GLN A 34 0.85 -0.82 -3.88
N GLU A 35 1.87 -0.23 -4.50
CA GLU A 35 2.60 0.92 -3.95
C GLU A 35 1.68 2.15 -3.79
N VAL A 36 0.69 2.33 -4.67
CA VAL A 36 -0.32 3.38 -4.49
C VAL A 36 -1.10 3.17 -3.18
N LEU A 37 -1.44 1.93 -2.84
CA LEU A 37 -2.16 1.64 -1.59
C LEU A 37 -1.25 1.74 -0.36
N GLU A 38 0.03 1.40 -0.49
CA GLU A 38 1.00 1.43 0.62
C GLU A 38 1.50 2.84 0.93
N TYR A 39 1.63 3.70 -0.09
CA TYR A 39 2.31 4.98 0.02
C TYR A 39 1.48 6.16 -0.50
N GLY A 40 0.27 5.93 -1.02
CA GLY A 40 -0.68 6.96 -1.42
C GLY A 40 -1.00 7.88 -0.25
N ARG A 41 -0.72 9.17 -0.41
CA ARG A 41 -0.75 10.13 0.70
C ARG A 41 -2.15 10.23 1.30
N THR A 42 -3.17 10.32 0.47
CA THR A 42 -4.56 10.52 0.91
C THR A 42 -5.09 9.26 1.56
N HIS A 43 -4.81 8.10 0.97
CA HIS A 43 -5.17 6.80 1.50
C HIS A 43 -4.50 6.54 2.85
N GLN A 44 -3.20 6.87 3.02
CA GLN A 44 -2.54 6.73 4.32
C GLN A 44 -3.17 7.61 5.40
N VAL A 45 -3.55 8.86 5.07
CA VAL A 45 -4.25 9.74 6.02
C VAL A 45 -5.61 9.16 6.42
N VAL A 46 -6.40 8.66 5.46
CA VAL A 46 -7.69 8.01 5.74
C VAL A 46 -7.51 6.76 6.60
N LYS A 47 -6.53 5.91 6.25
CA LYS A 47 -6.19 4.71 7.01
C LYS A 47 -5.82 5.04 8.45
N GLU A 48 -4.98 6.05 8.66
CA GLU A 48 -4.61 6.51 10.00
C GLU A 48 -5.81 7.03 10.80
N GLN A 49 -6.70 7.81 10.16
CA GLN A 49 -7.92 8.30 10.78
C GLN A 49 -8.86 7.16 11.20
N LEU A 50 -9.06 6.16 10.33
CA LEU A 50 -9.87 4.98 10.63
C LEU A 50 -9.29 4.17 11.78
N ASN A 51 -7.98 3.91 11.74
CA ASN A 51 -7.29 3.19 12.82
C ASN A 51 -7.41 3.92 14.16
N ASN A 52 -7.24 5.25 14.16
CA ASN A 52 -7.40 6.07 15.36
C ASN A 52 -8.85 6.09 15.89
N ALA A 53 -9.83 5.85 15.01
CA ALA A 53 -11.24 5.70 15.37
C ALA A 53 -11.62 4.27 15.78
N GLY A 54 -10.67 3.33 15.84
CA GLY A 54 -10.90 1.94 16.27
C GLY A 54 -11.43 1.01 15.16
N TYR A 55 -11.39 1.45 13.91
CA TYR A 55 -11.67 0.58 12.77
C TYR A 55 -10.46 -0.30 12.45
N GLU A 56 -10.71 -1.57 12.15
CA GLU A 56 -9.70 -2.52 11.70
C GLU A 56 -9.97 -2.92 10.24
N LEU A 57 -8.90 -2.96 9.44
CA LEU A 57 -8.95 -3.43 8.05
C LEU A 57 -9.34 -4.91 8.02
N GLN A 58 -10.39 -5.24 7.27
CA GLN A 58 -10.89 -6.60 7.09
C GLN A 58 -10.40 -7.20 5.76
N SER A 59 -10.53 -6.44 4.68
CA SER A 59 -10.09 -6.84 3.35
C SER A 59 -9.76 -5.60 2.53
N CYS A 60 -8.91 -5.77 1.51
CA CYS A 60 -8.79 -4.79 0.45
C CYS A 60 -8.58 -5.50 -0.89
N GLU A 61 -9.46 -5.22 -1.84
CA GLU A 61 -9.48 -5.87 -3.15
C GLU A 61 -9.25 -4.85 -4.24
N GLN A 62 -8.47 -5.22 -5.26
CA GLN A 62 -8.19 -4.36 -6.41
C GLN A 62 -8.94 -4.87 -7.64
N ASN A 63 -9.76 -4.00 -8.21
CA ASN A 63 -10.59 -4.26 -9.37
C ASN A 63 -10.01 -3.49 -10.58
N PRO A 64 -9.33 -4.14 -11.52
CA PRO A 64 -8.86 -3.49 -12.73
C PRO A 64 -10.04 -3.05 -13.61
N VAL A 65 -9.89 -1.89 -14.25
CA VAL A 65 -10.87 -1.40 -15.22
C VAL A 65 -10.56 -2.02 -16.58
N TYR A 66 -11.50 -2.82 -17.08
CA TYR A 66 -11.37 -3.46 -18.38
C TYR A 66 -11.90 -2.56 -19.49
N TYR A 67 -10.98 -1.98 -20.26
CA TYR A 67 -11.32 -1.25 -21.47
C TYR A 67 -11.35 -2.18 -22.69
N PHE A 68 -12.30 -1.94 -23.60
CA PHE A 68 -12.37 -2.67 -24.86
C PHE A 68 -11.17 -2.39 -25.78
N ALA A 69 -10.58 -1.20 -25.67
CA ALA A 69 -9.35 -0.79 -26.35
C ALA A 69 -8.52 0.10 -25.40
N PRO A 70 -7.19 0.21 -25.58
CA PRO A 70 -6.37 1.12 -24.79
C PRO A 70 -6.92 2.55 -24.83
N PRO A 71 -7.12 3.21 -23.67
CA PRO A 71 -7.54 4.61 -23.61
C PRO A 71 -6.59 5.52 -24.39
N SER A 72 -7.14 6.57 -24.99
CA SER A 72 -6.35 7.55 -25.76
C SER A 72 -5.73 8.64 -24.87
N GLU A 73 -6.24 8.76 -23.66
CA GLU A 73 -5.81 9.71 -22.64
C GLU A 73 -4.43 9.34 -22.09
N GLU A 74 -3.59 10.35 -21.89
CA GLU A 74 -2.26 10.20 -21.29
C GLU A 74 -2.33 9.59 -19.88
N VAL A 75 -3.38 9.95 -19.13
CA VAL A 75 -3.68 9.42 -17.80
C VAL A 75 -5.11 8.87 -17.81
N TYR A 76 -5.29 7.62 -17.39
CA TYR A 76 -6.61 6.99 -17.32
C TYR A 76 -6.77 6.15 -16.05
N LEU A 77 -8.03 5.89 -15.66
CA LEU A 77 -8.35 5.06 -14.50
C LEU A 77 -7.98 3.60 -14.79
N PHE A 78 -6.96 3.09 -14.12
CA PHE A 78 -6.46 1.74 -14.35
C PHE A 78 -7.17 0.70 -13.49
N ALA A 79 -7.39 1.02 -12.22
CA ALA A 79 -8.05 0.14 -11.26
C ALA A 79 -8.74 0.96 -10.17
N GLN A 80 -9.61 0.30 -9.42
CA GLN A 80 -10.14 0.79 -8.16
C GLN A 80 -9.81 -0.21 -7.06
N ALA A 81 -9.30 0.26 -5.94
CA ALA A 81 -9.16 -0.57 -4.74
C ALA A 81 -10.31 -0.29 -3.79
N GLU A 82 -10.95 -1.33 -3.30
CA GLU A 82 -12.00 -1.27 -2.28
C GLU A 82 -11.50 -1.92 -1.00
N CYS A 83 -11.22 -1.10 0.01
CA CYS A 83 -10.82 -1.55 1.33
C CYS A 83 -12.00 -1.47 2.31
N TYR A 84 -12.29 -2.57 3.01
CA TYR A 84 -13.36 -2.68 4.00
C TYR A 84 -12.78 -2.69 5.40
N TYR A 85 -13.39 -1.90 6.28
CA TYR A 85 -13.03 -1.78 7.67
C TYR A 85 -14.24 -2.02 8.56
N SER A 86 -14.02 -2.53 9.77
CA SER A 86 -15.06 -2.64 10.79
C SER A 86 -14.50 -2.40 12.19
N VAL A 87 -15.34 -1.90 13.09
CA VAL A 87 -15.00 -1.84 14.52
C VAL A 87 -15.19 -3.24 15.12
N PRO A 88 -14.19 -3.80 15.82
CA PRO A 88 -14.33 -5.08 16.52
C PRO A 88 -15.51 -5.04 17.49
N LYS A 89 -16.28 -6.14 17.54
CA LYS A 89 -17.35 -6.28 18.53
C LYS A 89 -16.74 -6.35 19.93
N ASP A 90 -17.20 -5.51 20.85
CA ASP A 90 -16.85 -5.65 22.26
C ASP A 90 -17.40 -6.99 22.77
N PRO A 91 -16.54 -7.95 23.18
CA PRO A 91 -16.98 -9.27 23.63
C PRO A 91 -17.83 -9.21 24.92
N ASN A 92 -17.83 -8.08 25.64
CA ASN A 92 -18.62 -7.89 26.86
C ASN A 92 -19.96 -7.18 26.60
N ASN A 93 -20.20 -6.72 25.38
CA ASN A 93 -21.39 -5.99 25.01
C ASN A 93 -22.09 -6.76 23.89
N TYR A 94 -23.31 -7.25 24.15
CA TYR A 94 -24.17 -7.91 23.15
C TYR A 94 -24.64 -6.90 22.10
N ALA A 95 -23.72 -6.29 21.37
CA ALA A 95 -24.02 -5.34 20.33
C ALA A 95 -24.18 -6.12 19.02
N PHE A 96 -25.44 -6.37 18.66
CA PHE A 96 -25.84 -6.73 17.29
C PHE A 96 -25.45 -5.63 16.27
N ARG A 97 -24.98 -4.48 16.76
CA ARG A 97 -24.48 -3.38 15.97
C ARG A 97 -23.00 -3.57 15.59
N THR A 98 -22.70 -3.57 14.29
CA THR A 98 -21.33 -3.40 13.78
C THR A 98 -21.27 -2.16 12.91
N ASP A 99 -20.32 -1.26 13.20
CA ASP A 99 -20.02 -0.12 12.35
C ASP A 99 -18.92 -0.50 11.35
N TYR A 100 -19.12 -0.09 10.10
CA TYR A 100 -18.26 -0.38 8.96
C TYR A 100 -17.85 0.91 8.23
N ALA A 101 -16.68 0.85 7.60
CA ALA A 101 -16.25 1.85 6.64
C ALA A 101 -15.78 1.16 5.35
N SER A 102 -16.14 1.73 4.20
CA SER A 102 -15.63 1.35 2.89
C SER A 102 -14.79 2.50 2.36
N VAL A 103 -13.57 2.20 1.93
CA VAL A 103 -12.65 3.15 1.32
C VAL A 103 -12.43 2.72 -0.13
N VAL A 104 -12.78 3.59 -1.07
CA VAL A 104 -12.55 3.37 -2.50
C VAL A 104 -11.42 4.29 -2.95
N VAL A 105 -10.34 3.70 -3.49
CA VAL A 105 -9.18 4.41 -4.02
C VAL A 105 -9.14 4.23 -5.53
N ASP A 106 -9.27 5.32 -6.27
CA ASP A 106 -9.01 5.33 -7.71
C ASP A 106 -7.50 5.23 -7.95
N ILE A 107 -7.08 4.35 -8.86
CA ILE A 107 -5.69 4.19 -9.25
C ILE A 107 -5.57 4.55 -10.73
N HIS A 108 -4.86 5.63 -11.03
CA HIS A 108 -4.63 6.07 -12.39
C HIS A 108 -3.31 5.53 -12.93
N TYR A 109 -3.24 5.30 -14.23
CA TYR A 109 -2.01 4.94 -14.93
C TYR A 109 -1.66 6.02 -15.95
N HIS A 110 -0.39 6.40 -15.96
CA HIS A 110 0.17 7.42 -16.83
C HIS A 110 1.01 6.74 -17.93
N GLN A 111 0.56 6.88 -19.19
CA GLN A 111 1.11 6.12 -20.31
C GLN A 111 2.55 6.51 -20.67
N HIS A 112 2.90 7.80 -20.55
CA HIS A 112 4.21 8.30 -20.98
C HIS A 112 5.38 7.82 -20.10
N ASN A 113 5.20 7.84 -18.78
CA ASN A 113 6.24 7.51 -17.79
C ASN A 113 6.06 6.10 -17.21
N PHE A 114 4.98 5.38 -17.55
CA PHE A 114 4.68 4.01 -17.11
C PHE A 114 4.52 3.90 -15.58
N LEU A 115 3.91 4.91 -14.96
CA LEU A 115 3.71 4.98 -13.52
C LEU A 115 2.22 5.04 -13.14
N TYR A 116 1.93 4.60 -11.93
CA TYR A 116 0.62 4.66 -11.30
C TYR A 116 0.55 5.84 -10.34
N HIS A 117 -0.66 6.35 -10.10
CA HIS A 117 -0.89 7.47 -9.20
C HIS A 117 -2.18 7.30 -8.41
N GLU A 118 -2.18 7.78 -7.17
CA GLU A 118 -3.38 7.91 -6.35
C GLU A 118 -4.33 8.94 -6.99
N GLY A 119 -5.57 8.51 -7.26
CA GLY A 119 -6.67 9.37 -7.68
C GLY A 119 -7.51 9.82 -6.48
N ASN A 120 -8.83 9.78 -6.64
CA ASN A 120 -9.73 10.10 -5.54
C ASN A 120 -9.72 8.99 -4.49
N VAL A 121 -9.85 9.39 -3.22
CA VAL A 121 -10.07 8.49 -2.09
C VAL A 121 -11.41 8.85 -1.47
N ASN A 122 -12.40 7.96 -1.64
CA ASN A 122 -13.75 8.15 -1.13
C ASN A 122 -14.00 7.24 0.08
N VAL A 123 -14.61 7.80 1.12
CA VAL A 123 -14.91 7.07 2.35
C VAL A 123 -16.42 7.06 2.57
N SER A 124 -16.98 5.87 2.80
CA SER A 124 -18.40 5.67 3.13
C SER A 124 -18.52 4.92 4.44
N TYR A 125 -19.47 5.31 5.29
CA TYR A 125 -19.72 4.70 6.58
C TYR A 125 -21.12 4.08 6.62
N PHE A 126 -21.26 2.90 7.23
CA PHE A 126 -22.55 2.25 7.43
C PHE A 126 -22.57 1.40 8.69
N THR A 127 -23.76 1.15 9.21
CA THR A 127 -23.99 0.35 10.42
C THR A 127 -24.94 -0.81 10.09
N ALA A 128 -24.58 -2.04 10.46
CA ALA A 128 -25.48 -3.20 10.42
C ALA A 128 -26.00 -3.52 11.83
N TYR A 129 -27.22 -4.06 11.91
CA TYR A 129 -27.93 -4.44 13.12
C TYR A 129 -28.34 -5.92 13.10
#